data_AF-A0A1F8MLM4-F1
#
_entry.id   AF-A0A1F8MLM4-F1
#
_cell.length_a   1.000
_cell.length_b   1.000
_cell.length_c   1.000
_cell.angle_alpha   90.00
_cell.angle_beta   90.00
_cell.angle_gamma   90.00
#
_symmetry.space_group_name_H-M   'P 1'
#
loop_
_entity.id
_entity.type
_entity.pdbx_description
1 polymer ?
#
loop_
_entity_poly.entity_id
_entity_poly.type
_entity_poly.pdbx_seq_one_letter_code
_entity_poly.pdbx_strand_id
1 'polypeptide(L)'
;MKTITQQKPIEEIMQYVDRCKWIHIIGCGTCATLCHTGGKSEVVEMKQRLEASGKKVTGWMVIPTACDELTADALRQEAEAVDKADCILAMTCAIGVQNIAIHLKDVKPVYPGLNTMFIGIEDKPGHFTEVCLQCASCVLGRTACVCPLVRCAKSLFNGPCGGSSDGKCEISPDVPCAWQIIYDRLVETGRLDEMEAIEPVKDWGVSVSGGPRQGDVDAECGIVLSSAEPEATSTKS
;
A
#
# COMPACT_ATOMS: atom_id res chain seq x y z
N MET A 1 -6.34 -2.30 0.23
CA MET A 1 -5.19 -1.63 0.88
C MET A 1 -5.23 -0.16 0.51
N LYS A 2 -5.04 0.76 1.47
CA LYS A 2 -4.88 2.19 1.20
C LYS A 2 -3.40 2.55 1.26
N THR A 3 -2.82 2.91 0.13
CA THR A 3 -1.43 3.34 0.05
C THR A 3 -1.40 4.86 0.03
N ILE A 4 -0.81 5.46 1.06
CA ILE A 4 -0.69 6.92 1.16
C ILE A 4 0.39 7.39 0.22
N THR A 5 0.09 8.44 -0.54
CA THR A 5 0.99 9.00 -1.54
C THR A 5 1.20 10.49 -1.30
N GLN A 6 2.38 10.97 -1.68
CA GLN A 6 2.74 12.38 -1.66
C GLN A 6 3.21 12.78 -3.07
N GLN A 7 2.78 13.93 -3.60
CA GLN A 7 3.36 14.41 -4.85
C GLN A 7 4.86 14.65 -4.67
N LYS A 8 5.66 14.21 -5.64
CA LYS A 8 7.08 14.58 -5.68
C LYS A 8 7.22 16.08 -5.94
N PRO A 9 8.31 16.71 -5.47
CA PRO A 9 8.65 18.06 -5.89
C PRO A 9 8.64 18.20 -7.41
N ILE A 10 8.14 19.31 -7.92
CA ILE A 10 7.99 19.50 -9.37
C ILE A 10 9.35 19.46 -10.07
N GLU A 11 10.40 19.93 -9.41
CA GLU A 11 11.78 19.89 -9.90
C GLU A 11 12.27 18.46 -10.12
N GLU A 12 11.94 17.54 -9.22
CA GLU A 12 12.27 16.11 -9.36
C GLU A 12 11.52 15.48 -10.54
N ILE A 13 10.23 15.81 -10.69
CA ILE A 13 9.43 15.34 -11.84
C ILE A 13 10.02 15.86 -13.15
N MET A 14 10.42 17.14 -13.20
CA MET A 14 11.03 17.75 -14.39
C MET A 14 12.36 17.08 -14.76
N GLN A 15 13.16 16.68 -13.76
CA GLN A 15 14.38 15.91 -13.99
C GLN A 15 14.10 14.55 -14.65
N TYR A 16 13.05 13.85 -14.20
CA TYR A 16 12.67 12.57 -14.82
C TYR A 16 12.25 12.74 -16.28
N VAL A 17 11.43 13.74 -16.58
CA VAL A 17 10.87 13.95 -17.92
C VAL A 17 11.71 14.84 -18.82
N ASP A 18 12.91 15.22 -18.41
CA ASP A 18 13.79 16.16 -19.14
C ASP A 18 14.02 15.71 -20.59
N ARG A 19 14.28 14.42 -20.79
CA ARG A 19 14.52 13.82 -22.11
C ARG A 19 13.24 13.45 -22.88
N CYS A 20 12.06 13.60 -22.27
CA CYS A 20 10.79 13.39 -22.95
C CYS A 20 10.28 14.71 -23.53
N LYS A 21 9.75 14.69 -24.76
CA LYS A 21 9.02 15.81 -25.35
C LYS A 21 7.51 15.60 -25.25
N TRP A 22 7.05 14.37 -25.48
CA TRP A 22 5.66 13.94 -25.46
C TRP A 22 5.42 13.05 -24.26
N ILE A 23 4.52 13.45 -23.38
CA ILE A 23 4.27 12.78 -22.10
C ILE A 23 2.79 12.41 -22.03
N HIS A 24 2.48 11.18 -21.64
CA HIS A 24 1.12 10.80 -21.25
C HIS A 24 1.04 10.72 -19.73
N ILE A 25 -0.03 11.24 -19.12
CA ILE A 25 -0.17 11.27 -17.66
C ILE A 25 -1.23 10.26 -17.22
N ILE A 26 -0.89 9.40 -16.27
CA ILE A 26 -1.81 8.40 -15.73
C ILE A 26 -1.95 8.61 -14.23
N GLY A 27 -3.15 8.97 -13.77
CA GLY A 27 -3.52 9.05 -12.36
C GLY A 27 -4.21 7.79 -11.83
N CYS A 28 -4.48 7.77 -10.53
CA CYS A 28 -5.19 6.68 -9.85
C CYS A 28 -6.40 7.20 -9.06
N GLY A 29 -7.58 6.66 -9.37
CA GLY A 29 -8.89 7.07 -8.87
C GLY A 29 -9.16 6.70 -7.41
N THR A 30 -8.36 5.82 -6.81
CA THR A 30 -8.57 5.31 -5.44
C THR A 30 -7.68 6.03 -4.42
N CYS A 31 -6.49 5.48 -4.13
CA CYS A 31 -5.67 5.98 -3.02
C CYS A 31 -5.03 7.34 -3.32
N ALA A 32 -4.60 7.56 -4.56
CA ALA A 32 -3.96 8.83 -4.95
C ALA A 32 -4.97 9.99 -4.99
N THR A 33 -6.21 9.75 -5.46
CA THR A 33 -7.33 10.70 -5.32
C THR A 33 -7.63 10.99 -3.85
N LEU A 34 -7.70 9.97 -3.00
CA LEU A 34 -7.97 10.15 -1.57
C LEU A 34 -6.90 11.02 -0.90
N CYS A 35 -5.64 10.88 -1.31
CA CYS A 35 -4.54 11.70 -0.80
C CYS A 35 -4.44 13.08 -1.47
N HIS A 36 -5.32 13.42 -2.43
CA HIS A 36 -5.20 14.63 -3.26
C HIS A 36 -3.84 14.75 -3.95
N THR A 37 -3.35 13.64 -4.51
CA THR A 37 -2.01 13.60 -5.12
C THR A 37 -1.98 13.10 -6.55
N GLY A 38 -2.99 12.35 -7.01
CA GLY A 38 -3.00 11.78 -8.35
C GLY A 38 -4.40 11.49 -8.90
N GLY A 39 -5.41 12.18 -8.35
CA GLY A 39 -6.76 12.19 -8.89
C GLY A 39 -6.89 13.14 -10.07
N LYS A 40 -8.12 13.31 -10.56
CA LYS A 40 -8.40 14.10 -11.78
C LYS A 40 -7.91 15.55 -11.67
N SER A 41 -8.16 16.22 -10.55
CA SER A 41 -7.72 17.60 -10.31
C SER A 41 -6.20 17.70 -10.39
N GLU A 42 -5.48 16.81 -9.72
CA GLU A 42 -4.02 16.83 -9.67
C GLU A 42 -3.38 16.47 -11.00
N VAL A 43 -3.97 15.53 -11.76
CA VAL A 43 -3.51 15.17 -13.11
C VAL A 43 -3.66 16.34 -14.08
N VAL A 44 -4.80 17.04 -14.03
CA VAL A 44 -5.04 18.22 -14.87
C VAL A 44 -4.09 19.36 -14.50
N GLU A 45 -3.83 19.58 -13.22
CA GLU A 45 -2.85 20.57 -12.77
C GLU A 45 -1.43 20.21 -13.23
N MET A 46 -1.03 18.94 -13.08
CA MET A 46 0.28 18.46 -13.55
C MET A 46 0.43 18.62 -15.06
N LYS A 47 -0.63 18.35 -15.83
CA LYS A 47 -0.66 18.65 -17.26
C LYS A 47 -0.30 20.10 -17.53
N GLN A 48 -0.96 21.05 -16.86
CA GLN A 48 -0.71 22.47 -17.04
C GLN A 48 0.74 22.84 -16.71
N ARG A 49 1.30 22.27 -15.62
CA ARG A 49 2.70 22.49 -15.22
C ARG A 49 3.69 21.95 -16.27
N LEU A 50 3.45 20.75 -16.81
CA LEU A 50 4.28 20.18 -17.88
C LEU A 50 4.20 21.03 -19.16
N GLU A 51 3.00 21.43 -19.58
CA GLU A 51 2.82 22.27 -20.77
C GLU A 51 3.48 23.65 -20.62
N ALA A 52 3.38 24.27 -19.44
CA ALA A 52 4.07 25.52 -19.13
C ALA A 52 5.60 25.40 -19.18
N SER A 53 6.14 24.21 -18.92
CA SER A 53 7.58 23.91 -19.07
C SER A 53 8.02 23.56 -20.50
N GLY A 54 7.11 23.65 -21.49
CA GLY A 54 7.40 23.39 -22.90
C GLY A 54 7.29 21.91 -23.31
N LYS A 55 6.80 21.04 -22.43
CA LYS A 55 6.47 19.64 -22.76
C LYS A 55 5.12 19.56 -23.47
N LYS A 56 4.89 18.50 -24.24
CA LYS A 56 3.59 18.22 -24.88
C LYS A 56 2.92 17.06 -24.17
N VAL A 57 1.67 17.24 -23.75
CA VAL A 57 0.88 16.15 -23.15
C VAL A 57 0.03 15.49 -24.23
N THR A 58 0.29 14.21 -24.54
CA THR A 58 -0.44 13.47 -25.60
C THR A 58 -1.86 13.13 -25.19
N GLY A 59 -2.08 13.00 -23.89
CA GLY A 59 -3.35 12.66 -23.27
C GLY A 59 -3.15 12.50 -21.77
N TRP A 60 -4.25 12.36 -21.05
CA TRP A 60 -4.23 12.01 -19.64
C TRP A 60 -5.46 11.19 -19.30
N MET A 61 -5.32 10.33 -18.30
CA MET A 61 -6.38 9.46 -17.81
C MET A 61 -6.23 9.25 -16.31
N VAL A 62 -7.32 8.83 -15.66
CA VAL A 62 -7.30 8.39 -14.26
C VAL A 62 -7.89 6.99 -14.23
N ILE A 63 -7.04 5.99 -13.98
CA ILE A 63 -7.49 4.61 -13.85
C ILE A 63 -8.17 4.48 -12.48
N PRO A 64 -9.39 3.94 -12.36
CA PRO A 64 -10.07 3.80 -11.07
C PRO A 64 -9.16 3.15 -10.01
N THR A 65 -8.47 2.08 -10.40
CA THR A 65 -7.49 1.38 -9.57
C THR A 65 -6.29 0.96 -10.42
N ALA A 66 -5.23 1.77 -10.44
CA ALA A 66 -4.04 1.53 -11.28
C ALA A 66 -3.18 0.32 -10.84
N CYS A 67 -3.43 -0.25 -9.67
CA CYS A 67 -2.75 -1.45 -9.17
C CYS A 67 -3.54 -2.75 -9.44
N ASP A 68 -4.56 -2.67 -10.31
CA ASP A 68 -5.47 -3.77 -10.67
C ASP A 68 -5.39 -4.04 -12.19
N GLU A 69 -6.02 -5.12 -12.65
CA GLU A 69 -6.13 -5.57 -14.05
C GLU A 69 -6.75 -4.51 -14.97
N LEU A 70 -7.57 -3.60 -14.40
CA LEU A 70 -8.14 -2.45 -15.10
C LEU A 70 -7.09 -1.60 -15.84
N THR A 71 -5.83 -1.65 -15.42
CA THR A 71 -4.72 -0.94 -16.05
C THR A 71 -4.50 -1.40 -17.49
N ALA A 72 -4.57 -2.71 -17.76
CA ALA A 72 -4.40 -3.24 -19.10
C ALA A 72 -5.51 -2.78 -20.04
N ASP A 73 -6.75 -2.81 -19.58
CA ASP A 73 -7.92 -2.34 -20.35
C ASP A 73 -7.83 -0.85 -20.66
N ALA A 74 -7.46 -0.05 -19.66
CA ALA A 74 -7.40 1.39 -19.78
C ALA A 74 -6.26 1.82 -20.73
N LEU A 75 -5.10 1.15 -20.68
CA LEU A 75 -4.01 1.37 -21.64
C LEU A 75 -4.41 0.99 -23.08
N ARG A 76 -5.21 -0.07 -23.27
CA ARG A 76 -5.71 -0.46 -24.59
C ARG A 76 -6.70 0.55 -25.17
N GLN A 77 -7.57 1.10 -24.32
CA GLN A 77 -8.57 2.10 -24.73
C GLN A 77 -7.92 3.42 -25.18
N GLU A 78 -6.82 3.81 -24.53
CA GLU A 78 -6.08 5.05 -24.81
C GLU A 78 -4.80 4.82 -25.63
N ALA A 79 -4.68 3.66 -26.29
CA ALA A 79 -3.46 3.22 -26.97
C ALA A 79 -2.90 4.28 -27.95
N GLU A 80 -3.76 4.98 -28.70
CA GLU A 80 -3.31 6.01 -29.64
C GLU A 80 -2.55 7.16 -28.94
N ALA A 81 -3.05 7.63 -27.79
CA ALA A 81 -2.41 8.71 -27.03
C ALA A 81 -1.19 8.23 -26.26
N VAL A 82 -1.24 7.00 -25.73
CA VAL A 82 -0.13 6.34 -25.02
C VAL A 82 1.02 6.03 -25.96
N ASP A 83 0.75 5.53 -27.17
CA ASP A 83 1.76 5.13 -28.16
C ASP A 83 2.56 6.34 -28.66
N LYS A 84 1.90 7.49 -28.84
CA LYS A 84 2.53 8.77 -29.24
C LYS A 84 3.48 9.36 -28.18
N ALA A 85 3.40 8.92 -26.93
CA ALA A 85 4.23 9.46 -25.85
C ALA A 85 5.63 8.83 -25.82
N ASP A 86 6.63 9.68 -25.56
CA ASP A 86 8.02 9.28 -25.30
C ASP A 86 8.13 8.59 -23.93
N CYS A 87 7.32 9.03 -22.96
CA CYS A 87 7.25 8.44 -21.63
C CYS A 87 5.90 8.66 -20.96
N ILE A 88 5.66 7.88 -19.90
CA ILE A 88 4.48 8.00 -19.04
C ILE A 88 4.88 8.68 -17.74
N LEU A 89 4.13 9.69 -17.31
CA LEU A 89 4.17 10.20 -15.94
C LEU A 89 3.04 9.54 -15.14
N ALA A 90 3.41 8.62 -14.26
CA ALA A 90 2.48 7.89 -13.41
C ALA A 90 2.26 8.63 -12.08
N MET A 91 1.12 9.30 -11.94
CA MET A 91 0.65 9.90 -10.70
C MET A 91 -0.10 8.86 -9.85
N THR A 92 0.61 7.77 -9.52
CA THR A 92 0.10 6.60 -8.78
C THR A 92 1.07 6.18 -7.68
N CYS A 93 0.70 5.20 -6.84
CA CYS A 93 1.68 4.53 -5.98
C CYS A 93 2.64 3.64 -6.80
N ALA A 94 3.66 3.09 -6.14
CA ALA A 94 4.68 2.25 -6.76
C ALA A 94 4.11 1.01 -7.46
N ILE A 95 3.05 0.41 -6.92
CA ILE A 95 2.37 -0.72 -7.57
C ILE A 95 1.78 -0.27 -8.91
N GLY A 96 1.11 0.88 -8.94
CA GLY A 96 0.56 1.44 -10.18
C GLY A 96 1.64 1.76 -11.22
N VAL A 97 2.78 2.30 -10.79
CA VAL A 97 3.92 2.58 -11.68
C VAL A 97 4.41 1.30 -12.37
N GLN A 98 4.61 0.24 -11.59
CA GLN A 98 5.08 -1.05 -12.10
C GLN A 98 4.02 -1.73 -12.98
N ASN A 99 2.75 -1.67 -12.56
CA ASN A 99 1.65 -2.29 -13.30
C ASN A 99 1.45 -1.63 -14.67
N ILE A 100 1.53 -0.29 -14.72
CA ILE A 100 1.55 0.44 -16.00
C ILE A 100 2.73 -0.04 -16.85
N ALA A 101 3.94 -0.10 -16.29
CA ALA A 101 5.13 -0.49 -17.03
C ALA A 101 5.04 -1.90 -17.63
N ILE A 102 4.47 -2.87 -16.91
CA ILE A 102 4.32 -4.26 -17.35
C ILE A 102 3.24 -4.41 -18.43
N HIS A 103 2.19 -3.59 -18.41
CA HIS A 103 1.08 -3.67 -19.36
C HIS A 103 1.21 -2.75 -20.59
N LEU A 104 2.28 -1.95 -20.68
CA LEU A 104 2.56 -1.19 -21.89
C LEU A 104 2.93 -2.14 -23.04
N LYS A 105 2.32 -1.90 -24.21
CA LYS A 105 2.58 -2.66 -25.44
C LYS A 105 4.04 -2.52 -25.89
N ASP A 106 4.54 -1.28 -25.92
CA ASP A 106 5.91 -0.95 -26.28
C ASP A 106 6.68 -0.49 -25.04
N VAL A 107 7.92 -0.95 -24.89
CA VAL A 107 8.78 -0.57 -23.77
C VAL A 107 9.09 0.93 -23.87
N LYS A 108 8.62 1.70 -22.87
CA LYS A 108 8.93 3.11 -22.71
C LYS A 108 9.08 3.48 -21.23
N PRO A 109 9.81 4.56 -20.89
CA PRO A 109 9.98 4.97 -19.51
C PRO A 109 8.64 5.30 -18.83
N VAL A 110 8.46 4.79 -17.62
CA VAL A 110 7.35 5.14 -16.72
C VAL A 110 7.93 5.78 -15.48
N TYR A 111 7.74 7.09 -15.35
CA TYR A 111 8.29 7.86 -14.24
C TYR A 111 7.27 8.06 -13.13
N PRO A 112 7.65 7.85 -11.86
CA PRO A 112 6.77 8.12 -10.73
C PRO A 112 6.61 9.63 -10.55
N GLY A 113 5.37 10.11 -10.54
CA GLY A 113 5.03 11.46 -10.11
C GLY A 113 4.82 11.58 -8.59
N LEU A 114 4.62 10.45 -7.90
CA LEU A 114 4.33 10.40 -6.47
C LEU A 114 5.37 9.57 -5.71
N ASN A 115 5.59 9.94 -4.46
CA ASN A 115 6.20 9.10 -3.45
C ASN A 115 5.13 8.17 -2.86
N THR A 116 5.49 6.89 -2.70
CA THR A 116 4.68 5.92 -1.95
C THR A 116 5.15 5.95 -0.51
N MET A 117 4.29 6.40 0.39
CA MET A 117 4.68 6.71 1.77
C MET A 117 4.53 5.50 2.69
N PHE A 118 3.29 5.07 2.92
CA PHE A 118 2.98 3.98 3.86
C PHE A 118 1.57 3.43 3.63
N ILE A 119 1.23 2.31 4.27
CA ILE A 119 -0.15 1.81 4.33
C ILE A 119 -0.86 2.48 5.49
N GLY A 120 -1.89 3.26 5.17
CA GLY A 120 -2.57 4.09 6.15
C GLY A 120 -4.07 3.90 6.18
N ILE A 121 -4.67 4.35 7.28
CA ILE A 121 -6.11 4.61 7.37
C ILE A 121 -6.31 6.11 7.52
N GLU A 122 -7.42 6.60 7.00
CA GLU A 122 -7.87 7.96 7.24
C GLU A 122 -8.63 7.98 8.56
N ASP A 123 -8.11 8.66 9.58
CA ASP A 123 -8.80 8.76 10.87
C ASP A 123 -9.70 10.01 10.95
N LYS A 124 -9.36 11.05 10.18
CA LYS A 124 -10.14 12.27 9.96
C LYS A 124 -9.91 12.74 8.53
N PRO A 125 -10.83 13.50 7.92
CA PRO A 125 -10.67 13.98 6.54
C PRO A 125 -9.28 14.61 6.28
N GLY A 126 -8.51 14.00 5.38
CA GLY A 126 -7.16 14.44 5.01
C GLY A 126 -6.04 14.09 6.02
N HIS A 127 -6.36 13.41 7.13
CA HIS A 127 -5.39 12.91 8.11
C HIS A 127 -5.26 11.40 8.00
N PHE A 128 -4.05 10.93 7.73
CA PHE A 128 -3.76 9.51 7.58
C PHE A 128 -2.74 9.06 8.62
N THR A 129 -3.01 7.90 9.24
CA THR A 129 -2.06 7.26 10.14
C THR A 129 -1.64 5.90 9.62
N GLU A 130 -0.36 5.58 9.78
CA GLU A 130 0.18 4.29 9.43
C GLU A 130 -0.40 3.19 10.32
N VAL A 131 -0.70 2.03 9.71
CA VAL A 131 -1.31 0.89 10.42
C VAL A 131 -0.63 -0.44 10.17
N CYS A 132 0.18 -0.57 9.11
CA CYS A 132 0.76 -1.86 8.74
C CYS A 132 2.11 -1.70 8.04
N LEU A 133 3.13 -2.41 8.55
CA LEU A 133 4.46 -2.53 7.95
C LEU A 133 4.53 -3.66 6.89
N GLN A 134 3.47 -4.46 6.75
CA GLN A 134 3.46 -5.69 5.95
C GLN A 134 4.57 -6.66 6.33
N CYS A 135 4.75 -6.93 7.63
CA CYS A 135 5.85 -7.75 8.14
C CYS A 135 5.68 -9.28 8.01
N ALA A 136 4.64 -9.76 7.30
CA ALA A 136 4.33 -11.19 7.07
C ALA A 136 4.02 -12.06 8.31
N SER A 137 4.00 -11.49 9.51
CA SER A 137 3.58 -12.19 10.73
C SER A 137 2.71 -11.23 11.54
N CYS A 138 1.39 -11.35 11.37
CA CYS A 138 0.40 -10.46 11.93
C CYS A 138 0.14 -10.81 13.40
N VAL A 139 0.23 -9.81 14.28
CA VAL A 139 0.00 -9.96 15.74
C VAL A 139 -1.27 -9.24 16.21
N LEU A 140 -2.07 -8.70 15.29
CA LEU A 140 -3.24 -7.86 15.62
C LEU A 140 -4.30 -8.59 16.47
N GLY A 141 -4.37 -9.91 16.38
CA GLY A 141 -5.27 -10.73 17.20
C GLY A 141 -4.99 -10.56 18.70
N ARG A 142 -3.72 -10.75 19.10
CA ARG A 142 -3.26 -10.64 20.50
C ARG A 142 -3.09 -9.20 20.99
N THR A 143 -3.01 -8.23 20.06
CA THR A 143 -2.80 -6.81 20.39
C THR A 143 -4.05 -5.97 20.13
N ALA A 144 -5.23 -6.56 20.29
CA ALA A 144 -6.52 -5.87 20.21
C ALA A 144 -6.65 -4.90 19.00
N CYS A 145 -6.26 -5.37 17.82
CA CYS A 145 -6.29 -4.62 16.55
C CYS A 145 -5.39 -3.37 16.53
N VAL A 146 -4.34 -3.30 17.35
CA VAL A 146 -3.32 -2.25 17.32
C VAL A 146 -1.99 -2.88 16.93
N CYS A 147 -1.38 -2.44 15.83
CA CYS A 147 -0.07 -2.94 15.43
C CYS A 147 1.03 -2.35 16.33
N PRO A 148 1.68 -3.13 17.22
CA PRO A 148 2.69 -2.58 18.13
C PRO A 148 3.96 -2.18 17.36
N LEU A 149 4.27 -2.81 16.23
CA LEU A 149 5.41 -2.44 15.39
C LEU A 149 5.30 -1.02 14.83
N VAL A 150 4.10 -0.63 14.42
CA VAL A 150 3.85 0.61 13.70
C VAL A 150 3.41 1.73 14.66
N ARG A 151 2.53 1.40 15.62
CA ARG A 151 1.92 2.39 16.49
C ARG A 151 2.78 2.72 17.71
N CYS A 152 3.71 1.85 18.10
CA CYS A 152 4.70 2.16 19.13
C CYS A 152 5.91 2.81 18.49
N ALA A 153 6.34 3.98 18.99
CA ALA A 153 7.54 4.66 18.52
C ALA A 153 8.84 3.85 18.66
N LYS A 154 8.82 2.81 19.50
CA LYS A 154 9.94 1.87 19.73
C LYS A 154 9.69 0.48 19.13
N SER A 155 8.56 0.28 18.45
CA SER A 155 8.18 -0.99 17.82
C SER A 155 8.24 -2.22 18.75
N LEU A 156 7.88 -2.05 20.04
CA LEU A 156 7.99 -3.10 21.05
C LEU A 156 6.87 -4.13 20.97
N PHE A 157 7.21 -5.43 20.89
CA PHE A 157 6.24 -6.53 20.81
C PHE A 157 5.67 -7.03 22.13
N ASN A 158 6.40 -6.84 23.23
CA ASN A 158 6.15 -7.50 24.51
C ASN A 158 5.96 -6.48 25.65
N GLY A 159 5.03 -5.54 25.45
CA GLY A 159 4.61 -4.60 26.48
C GLY A 159 5.18 -3.18 26.35
N PRO A 160 4.72 -2.28 27.24
CA PRO A 160 5.12 -0.86 27.25
C PRO A 160 6.58 -0.66 27.65
N CYS A 161 7.18 0.44 27.18
CA CYS A 161 8.58 0.79 27.47
C CYS A 161 8.83 1.45 28.83
N GLY A 162 7.79 1.65 29.65
CA GLY A 162 7.86 2.39 30.92
C GLY A 162 7.87 3.92 30.80
N GLY A 163 8.16 4.49 29.62
CA GLY A 163 8.18 5.95 29.42
C GLY A 163 6.82 6.60 29.10
N SER A 164 5.76 5.80 28.92
CA SER A 164 4.42 6.35 28.69
C SER A 164 3.80 6.91 29.98
N SER A 165 3.21 8.09 29.92
CA SER A 165 2.47 8.73 31.02
C SER A 165 1.08 9.13 30.54
N ASP A 166 0.05 8.92 31.38
CA ASP A 166 -1.34 9.33 31.12
C ASP A 166 -1.87 8.88 29.74
N GLY A 167 -1.49 7.67 29.33
CA GLY A 167 -1.83 7.09 28.03
C GLY A 167 -1.14 7.70 26.81
N LYS A 168 -0.14 8.56 27.02
CA LYS A 168 0.67 9.22 25.97
C LYS A 168 2.05 8.59 25.84
N CYS A 169 2.61 8.66 24.64
CA CYS A 169 3.96 8.21 24.35
C CYS A 169 4.99 9.25 24.82
N GLU A 170 6.18 8.80 25.24
CA GLU A 170 7.26 9.70 25.70
C GLU A 170 7.76 10.66 24.61
N ILE A 171 7.56 10.35 23.33
CA ILE A 171 8.07 11.17 22.23
C ILE A 171 7.28 12.46 22.05
N SER A 172 6.02 12.50 22.51
CA SER A 172 5.16 13.69 22.45
C SER A 172 3.85 13.45 23.21
N PRO A 173 3.32 14.45 23.94
CA PRO A 173 1.99 14.39 24.58
C PRO A 173 0.84 14.21 23.58
N ASP A 174 1.05 14.51 22.30
CA ASP A 174 0.04 14.37 21.24
C ASP A 174 -0.04 12.94 20.69
N VAL A 175 0.95 12.09 20.98
CA VAL A 175 1.04 10.72 20.44
C VAL A 175 0.45 9.74 21.45
N PRO A 176 -0.66 9.05 21.13
CA PRO A 176 -1.20 8.00 22.00
C PRO A 176 -0.21 6.84 22.17
N CYS A 177 -0.06 6.33 23.39
CA CYS A 177 0.73 5.13 23.62
C CYS A 177 0.00 3.90 23.05
N ALA A 178 0.63 3.21 22.09
CA ALA A 178 0.04 1.99 21.51
C ALA A 178 -0.29 0.93 22.58
N TRP A 179 0.59 0.73 23.56
CA TRP A 179 0.39 -0.26 24.61
C TRP A 179 -0.68 0.12 25.62
N GLN A 180 -0.94 1.42 25.83
CA GLN A 180 -2.11 1.84 26.60
C GLN A 180 -3.39 1.47 25.84
N ILE A 181 -3.46 1.78 24.54
CA ILE A 181 -4.64 1.44 23.72
C ILE A 181 -4.87 -0.08 23.69
N ILE A 182 -3.81 -0.87 23.59
CA ILE A 182 -3.88 -2.34 23.65
C ILE A 182 -4.47 -2.77 24.99
N TYR A 183 -3.92 -2.29 26.10
CA TYR A 183 -4.39 -2.61 27.45
C TYR A 183 -5.88 -2.26 27.61
N ASP A 184 -6.27 -1.03 27.29
CA ASP A 184 -7.65 -0.55 27.46
C ASP A 184 -8.64 -1.45 26.69
N ARG A 185 -8.33 -1.78 25.43
CA ARG A 185 -9.17 -2.66 24.60
C ARG A 185 -9.22 -4.10 25.10
N LEU A 186 -8.11 -4.63 25.64
CA LEU A 186 -8.09 -5.99 26.22
C LEU A 186 -8.91 -6.05 27.51
N VAL A 187 -8.87 -5.01 28.34
CA VAL A 187 -9.75 -4.87 29.51
C VAL A 187 -11.22 -4.83 29.08
N GLU A 188 -11.57 -3.97 28.11
CA GLU A 188 -12.94 -3.85 27.60
C GLU A 188 -13.48 -5.15 27.01
N THR A 189 -12.61 -5.98 26.42
CA THR A 189 -13.00 -7.25 25.79
C THR A 189 -12.82 -8.46 26.69
N GLY A 190 -12.38 -8.29 27.94
CA GLY A 190 -12.20 -9.38 28.91
C GLY A 190 -11.07 -10.35 28.56
N ARG A 191 -10.03 -9.89 27.85
CA ARG A 191 -8.91 -10.70 27.32
C ARG A 191 -7.56 -10.25 27.86
N LEU A 192 -7.53 -9.76 29.10
CA LEU A 192 -6.32 -9.17 29.68
C LEU A 192 -5.19 -10.21 29.87
N ASP A 193 -5.55 -11.49 30.00
CA ASP A 193 -4.64 -12.63 30.04
C ASP A 193 -3.74 -12.74 28.79
N GLU A 194 -4.19 -12.26 27.63
CA GLU A 194 -3.37 -12.23 26.41
C GLU A 194 -2.09 -11.38 26.58
N MET A 195 -2.05 -10.44 27.54
CA MET A 195 -0.85 -9.62 27.81
C MET A 195 0.29 -10.40 28.47
N GLU A 196 0.01 -11.56 29.06
CA GLU A 196 1.04 -12.41 29.67
C GLU A 196 1.83 -13.20 28.62
N ALA A 197 1.29 -13.30 27.40
CA ALA A 197 1.93 -14.02 26.31
C ALA A 197 3.16 -13.26 25.79
N ILE A 198 4.32 -13.93 25.82
CA ILE A 198 5.55 -13.42 25.23
C ILE A 198 5.57 -13.79 23.74
N GLU A 199 5.60 -12.78 22.87
CA GLU A 199 5.84 -12.97 21.43
C GLU A 199 7.26 -13.50 21.25
N PRO A 200 7.44 -14.60 20.50
CA PRO A 200 8.77 -15.10 20.16
C PRO A 200 9.55 -14.07 19.34
N VAL A 201 10.85 -14.31 19.20
CA VAL A 201 11.68 -13.52 18.28
C VAL A 201 11.07 -13.62 16.89
N LYS A 202 10.73 -12.46 16.31
CA LYS A 202 10.14 -12.41 14.98
C LYS A 202 11.16 -12.86 13.93
N ASP A 203 10.71 -13.74 13.04
CA ASP A 203 11.43 -14.03 11.81
C ASP A 203 11.30 -12.86 10.82
N TRP A 204 12.40 -12.14 10.60
CA TRP A 204 12.47 -11.06 9.62
C TRP A 204 12.89 -11.55 8.23
N GLY A 205 13.33 -12.81 8.09
CA GLY A 205 13.63 -13.44 6.81
C GLY A 205 12.40 -13.61 5.93
N VAL A 206 11.20 -13.68 6.51
CA VAL A 206 9.92 -13.67 5.77
C VAL A 206 9.38 -12.25 5.52
N SER A 207 10.10 -11.22 5.98
CA SER A 207 9.75 -9.80 5.81
C SER A 207 10.59 -9.16 4.69
N VAL A 208 10.72 -7.84 4.70
CA VAL A 208 11.53 -7.07 3.73
C VAL A 208 13.01 -7.46 3.74
N SER A 209 13.52 -7.98 4.87
CA SER A 209 14.93 -8.33 5.03
C SER A 209 15.35 -9.62 4.31
N GLY A 210 14.39 -10.46 3.90
CA GLY A 210 14.66 -11.71 3.17
C GLY A 210 14.72 -11.58 1.64
N GLY A 211 14.53 -10.37 1.11
CA GLY A 211 14.43 -10.11 -0.32
C GLY A 211 12.98 -10.10 -0.85
N PRO A 212 12.79 -10.01 -2.18
CA PRO A 212 11.46 -9.98 -2.78
C PRO A 212 10.67 -11.24 -2.47
N ARG A 213 9.54 -11.06 -1.78
CA ARG A 213 8.65 -12.15 -1.37
C ARG A 213 7.79 -12.60 -2.54
N GLN A 214 7.50 -13.88 -2.60
CA GLN A 214 6.61 -14.50 -3.59
C GLN A 214 5.55 -15.32 -2.85
N GLY A 215 4.37 -15.47 -3.45
CA GLY A 215 3.35 -16.39 -2.98
C GLY A 215 2.61 -16.95 -4.19
N ASP A 216 2.55 -18.28 -4.28
CA ASP A 216 1.80 -18.99 -5.31
C ASP A 216 0.56 -19.60 -4.64
N VAL A 217 -0.60 -19.04 -4.94
CA VAL A 217 -1.87 -19.43 -4.30
C VAL A 217 -2.18 -20.90 -4.55
N ASP A 218 -1.86 -21.45 -5.72
CA ASP A 218 -2.17 -22.85 -6.03
C ASP A 218 -1.23 -23.82 -5.30
N ALA A 219 0.01 -23.39 -5.05
CA ALA A 219 0.96 -24.15 -4.24
C ALA A 219 0.69 -24.05 -2.72
N GLU A 220 0.19 -22.90 -2.26
CA GLU A 220 -0.01 -22.59 -0.83
C GLU A 220 -1.43 -22.92 -0.32
N CYS A 221 -2.45 -22.75 -1.14
CA CYS A 221 -3.85 -23.09 -0.84
C CYS A 221 -4.24 -24.48 -1.35
N GLY A 222 -3.30 -25.44 -1.35
CA GLY A 222 -3.62 -26.85 -1.44
C GLY A 222 -4.56 -27.25 -0.30
N ILE A 223 -5.87 -27.04 -0.50
CA ILE A 223 -6.93 -27.56 0.33
C ILE A 223 -6.60 -29.04 0.43
N VAL A 224 -6.22 -29.48 1.62
CA VAL A 224 -6.23 -30.90 1.96
C VAL A 224 -7.70 -31.28 1.92
N LEU A 225 -8.21 -31.59 0.72
CA LEU A 225 -9.45 -32.30 0.55
C LEU A 225 -9.19 -33.63 1.23
N SER A 226 -9.63 -33.75 2.49
CA SER A 226 -9.61 -35.01 3.19
C SER A 226 -10.25 -36.03 2.26
N SER A 227 -9.47 -37.02 1.87
CA SER A 227 -9.91 -38.19 1.12
C SER A 227 -11.29 -38.61 1.57
N ALA A 228 -12.26 -38.61 0.65
CA ALA A 228 -13.56 -39.21 0.86
C ALA A 228 -13.38 -40.61 1.47
N GLU A 229 -14.04 -40.86 2.60
CA GLU A 229 -14.12 -42.19 3.20
C GLU A 229 -14.67 -43.17 2.16
N PRO A 230 -14.14 -44.40 2.06
CA PRO A 230 -14.65 -45.37 1.10
C PRO A 230 -16.08 -45.77 1.50
N GLU A 231 -16.98 -45.79 0.52
CA GLU A 231 -18.34 -46.31 0.66
C GLU A 231 -18.32 -47.66 1.37
N ALA A 232 -19.02 -47.73 2.51
CA ALA A 232 -19.30 -48.98 3.19
C ALA A 232 -20.09 -49.89 2.24
N THR A 233 -19.42 -50.88 1.68
CA THR A 233 -20.06 -51.97 0.94
C THR A 233 -21.05 -52.68 1.84
N SER A 234 -22.34 -52.45 1.59
CA SER A 234 -23.43 -53.25 2.16
C SER A 234 -23.33 -54.69 1.67
N THR A 235 -22.83 -55.59 2.52
CA THR A 235 -23.06 -57.02 2.36
C THR A 235 -24.44 -57.35 2.92
N LYS A 236 -25.39 -57.59 2.01
CA LYS A 236 -26.63 -58.31 2.31
C LYS A 236 -26.28 -59.73 2.73
N SER A 237 -26.81 -60.17 3.87
CA SER A 237 -27.10 -61.56 4.21
C SER A 237 -28.33 -61.57 5.10
#